data_AF-A0A314UDR9-F1
#
_entry.id   AF-A0A314UDR9-F1
#
_cell.length_a   1.000
_cell.length_b   1.000
_cell.length_c   1.000
_cell.angle_alpha   90.00
_cell.angle_beta   90.00
_cell.angle_gamma   90.00
#
_symmetry.space_group_name_H-M   'P 1'
#
loop_
_entity.id
_entity.type
_entity.pdbx_description
1 polymer ?
#
loop_
_entity_poly.entity_id
_entity_poly.type
_entity_poly.pdbx_seq_one_letter_code
_entity_poly.pdbx_strand_id
1 'polypeptide(L)'
;MRKVLFLRLGFSTVASARIRRSEWEGPSSSSRKSGFISTLISTRFSTALNPPVTPKKVDLNSAIYPGGPPLPTKAPKMATFVDTKEMLRGPEDSPGYWVVTGAKLCVEGGRISVKVKYSLLTIMSEDSMMLM
;
A
#
# COMPACT_ATOMS: atom_id res chain seq x y z
N MET A 1 -5.17 31.89 17.09
CA MET A 1 -5.26 30.41 17.05
C MET A 1 -4.55 29.90 15.81
N ARG A 2 -3.53 29.03 15.95
CA ARG A 2 -2.86 28.41 14.78
C ARG A 2 -3.69 27.21 14.31
N LYS A 3 -3.97 27.14 13.01
CA LYS A 3 -4.60 25.96 12.40
C LYS A 3 -3.51 24.90 12.23
N VAL A 4 -3.71 23.72 12.82
CA VAL A 4 -2.75 22.61 12.78
C VAL A 4 -3.47 21.39 12.23
N LEU A 5 -2.82 20.69 11.30
CA LEU A 5 -3.26 19.39 10.82
C LEU A 5 -2.65 18.31 11.73
N PHE A 6 -3.48 17.41 12.25
CA PHE A 6 -3.03 16.30 13.09
C PHE A 6 -3.72 15.00 12.67
N LEU A 7 -3.04 13.88 12.91
CA LEU A 7 -3.55 12.54 12.66
C LEU A 7 -3.97 11.91 13.99
N ARG A 8 -5.21 11.48 14.10
CA ARG A 8 -5.72 10.70 15.23
C ARG A 8 -5.96 9.26 14.78
N LEU A 9 -5.36 8.31 15.47
CA LEU A 9 -5.54 6.89 15.18
C LEU A 9 -6.53 6.28 16.18
N GLY A 10 -7.53 5.58 15.65
CA GLY A 10 -8.34 4.63 16.43
C GLY A 10 -7.72 3.24 16.27
N PHE A 11 -7.56 2.51 17.37
CA PHE A 11 -7.04 1.15 17.36
C PHE A 11 -7.92 0.24 18.20
N SER A 12 -7.93 -1.04 17.85
CA SER A 12 -8.54 -2.11 18.63
C SER A 12 -7.48 -3.18 18.89
N THR A 13 -7.55 -3.80 20.06
CA THR A 13 -6.64 -4.89 20.44
C THR A 13 -7.16 -6.20 19.87
N VAL A 14 -6.25 -7.01 19.33
CA VAL A 14 -6.54 -8.39 18.92
C VAL A 14 -6.02 -9.32 20.02
N ALA A 15 -6.91 -10.08 20.64
CA ALA A 15 -6.54 -11.04 21.68
C ALA A 15 -5.67 -12.17 21.09
N SER A 16 -4.79 -12.72 21.92
CA SER A 16 -3.95 -13.88 21.58
C SER A 16 -3.13 -13.69 20.30
N ALA A 17 -2.76 -12.45 19.95
CA ALA A 17 -1.99 -12.16 18.75
C ALA A 17 -0.76 -11.31 19.08
N ARG A 18 0.38 -11.62 18.45
CA ARG A 18 1.62 -10.86 18.57
C ARG A 18 2.09 -10.36 17.21
N ILE A 19 2.66 -9.16 17.18
CA ILE A 19 3.33 -8.62 15.99
C ILE A 19 4.62 -9.43 15.75
N ARG A 20 4.72 -10.08 14.59
CA ARG A 20 5.97 -10.74 14.16
C ARG A 20 6.93 -9.79 13.47
N ARG A 21 6.40 -9.05 12.50
CA ARG A 21 7.13 -8.22 11.55
C ARG A 21 6.29 -7.02 11.23
N SER A 22 6.92 -5.87 11.11
CA SER A 22 6.27 -4.67 10.63
C SER A 22 7.10 -4.03 9.53
N GLU A 23 6.42 -3.40 8.58
CA GLU A 23 7.06 -2.54 7.59
C GLU A 23 6.22 -1.30 7.32
N TRP A 24 6.93 -0.22 7.04
CA TRP A 24 6.33 1.02 6.57
C TRP A 24 6.09 0.91 5.07
N GLU A 25 5.07 1.60 4.59
CA GLU A 25 4.86 1.80 3.16
C GLU A 25 6.14 2.30 2.46
N GLY A 26 6.43 1.71 1.31
CA GLY A 26 7.57 1.99 0.46
C GLY A 26 8.42 0.74 0.22
N PRO A 27 9.23 0.72 -0.85
CA PRO A 27 10.11 -0.40 -1.12
C PRO A 27 11.04 -0.63 0.09
N SER A 28 10.98 -1.83 0.66
CA SER A 28 11.86 -2.31 1.73
C SER A 28 13.33 -2.42 1.29
N SER A 29 13.60 -2.21 0.00
CA SER A 29 14.94 -1.93 -0.51
C SER A 29 15.00 -0.51 -1.07
N SER A 30 15.64 0.39 -0.35
CA SER A 30 16.44 1.43 -1.02
C SER A 30 17.68 0.76 -1.62
N SER A 31 17.49 -0.23 -2.49
CA SER A 31 18.54 -0.65 -3.39
C SER A 31 18.67 0.49 -4.39
N ARG A 32 19.52 1.48 -4.07
CA ARG A 32 20.15 2.31 -5.09
C ARG A 32 20.93 1.33 -5.97
N LYS A 33 20.26 0.72 -6.96
CA LYS A 33 20.96 0.18 -8.12
C LYS A 33 21.41 1.39 -8.92
N SER A 34 22.52 1.99 -8.49
CA SER A 34 23.37 2.77 -9.37
C SER A 34 23.84 1.81 -10.45
N GLY A 35 23.25 1.93 -11.63
CA GLY A 35 23.60 1.15 -12.81
C GLY A 35 23.38 2.03 -14.02
N PHE A 36 24.29 2.99 -14.19
CA PHE A 36 24.38 3.81 -15.38
C PHE A 36 24.60 2.91 -16.60
N ILE A 37 23.86 3.20 -17.67
CA ILE A 37 24.21 2.94 -19.08
C ILE A 37 24.33 1.46 -19.48
N SER A 38 23.30 0.94 -20.15
CA SER A 38 23.48 -0.08 -21.19
C SER A 38 22.85 0.43 -22.47
N THR A 39 23.70 1.11 -23.24
CA THR A 39 23.44 1.55 -24.60
C THR A 39 23.69 0.36 -25.53
N LEU A 40 22.67 0.03 -26.33
CA LEU A 40 22.74 -0.49 -27.70
C LEU A 40 23.70 -1.66 -27.99
N ILE A 41 23.20 -2.91 -28.01
CA ILE A 41 23.76 -3.96 -28.89
C ILE A 41 22.63 -4.82 -29.50
N SER A 42 22.58 -4.77 -30.84
CA SER A 42 22.15 -5.79 -31.83
C SER A 42 20.67 -6.17 -32.08
N THR A 43 20.20 -5.65 -33.22
CA THR A 43 19.73 -6.36 -34.43
C THR A 43 18.67 -7.48 -34.35
N ARG A 44 17.51 -7.14 -34.95
CA ARG A 44 16.59 -7.90 -35.83
C ARG A 44 16.59 -9.44 -35.77
N PHE A 45 15.39 -10.05 -35.67
CA PHE A 45 14.75 -10.87 -36.73
C PHE A 45 13.40 -11.49 -36.25
N SER A 46 12.32 -11.32 -37.04
CA SER A 46 11.13 -12.21 -37.24
C SER A 46 10.27 -12.62 -36.02
N THR A 47 8.95 -12.87 -36.01
CA THR A 47 7.85 -13.07 -36.98
C THR A 47 6.54 -13.14 -36.15
N ALA A 48 5.40 -12.87 -36.79
CA ALA A 48 4.06 -12.79 -36.21
C ALA A 48 3.55 -14.03 -35.46
N LEU A 49 2.86 -13.86 -34.32
CA LEU A 49 1.79 -14.73 -33.79
C LEU A 49 0.84 -13.92 -32.87
N ASN A 50 -0.45 -14.28 -32.94
CA ASN A 50 -1.66 -13.61 -32.43
C ASN A 50 -1.66 -13.07 -30.97
N PRO A 51 -2.47 -12.04 -30.63
CA PRO A 51 -2.65 -11.62 -29.24
C PRO A 51 -3.44 -12.68 -28.45
N PRO A 52 -2.97 -13.12 -27.27
CA PRO A 52 -3.74 -14.01 -26.40
C PRO A 52 -4.91 -13.24 -25.78
N VAL A 53 -6.12 -13.77 -25.96
CA VAL A 53 -7.33 -13.33 -25.24
C VAL A 53 -7.09 -13.59 -23.75
N THR A 54 -6.81 -12.53 -22.99
CA THR A 54 -6.67 -12.64 -21.54
C THR A 54 -8.06 -12.89 -20.93
N PRO A 55 -8.24 -13.92 -20.09
CA PRO A 55 -9.49 -14.13 -19.39
C PRO A 55 -9.75 -12.93 -18.48
N LYS A 56 -10.98 -12.40 -18.48
CA LYS A 56 -11.40 -11.34 -17.56
C LYS A 56 -11.09 -11.77 -16.14
N LYS A 57 -10.08 -11.15 -15.52
CA LYS A 57 -9.79 -11.28 -14.09
C LYS A 57 -11.06 -10.87 -13.35
N VAL A 58 -11.80 -11.86 -12.85
CA VAL A 58 -12.96 -11.61 -12.00
C VAL A 58 -12.37 -11.05 -10.70
N ASP A 59 -12.48 -9.73 -10.55
CA ASP A 59 -12.01 -9.01 -9.39
C ASP A 59 -13.00 -9.26 -8.25
N LEU A 60 -12.62 -10.11 -7.31
CA LEU A 60 -13.43 -10.46 -6.14
C LEU A 60 -13.37 -9.40 -5.03
N ASN A 61 -12.98 -8.17 -5.36
CA ASN A 61 -12.97 -7.06 -4.42
C ASN A 61 -14.35 -6.38 -4.37
N SER A 62 -15.09 -6.63 -3.29
CA SER A 62 -16.36 -5.94 -2.98
C SER A 62 -16.20 -4.43 -2.73
N ALA A 63 -14.96 -3.94 -2.63
CA ALA A 63 -14.64 -2.52 -2.48
C ALA A 63 -14.74 -1.72 -3.79
N ILE A 64 -15.00 -2.36 -4.94
CA ILE A 64 -15.10 -1.67 -6.23
C ILE A 64 -16.52 -1.14 -6.43
N TYR A 65 -16.69 0.16 -6.20
CA TYR A 65 -17.93 0.87 -6.50
C TYR A 65 -17.86 1.41 -7.95
N PRO A 66 -18.55 0.79 -8.94
CA PRO A 66 -18.36 1.12 -10.35
C PRO A 66 -18.78 2.55 -10.73
N GLY A 67 -19.65 3.17 -9.94
CA GLY A 67 -20.09 4.56 -10.14
C GLY A 67 -19.24 5.61 -9.43
N GLY A 68 -18.37 5.21 -8.49
CA GLY A 68 -17.73 6.12 -7.54
C GLY A 68 -18.73 7.00 -6.75
N PRO A 69 -18.28 7.68 -5.69
CA PRO A 69 -19.06 8.79 -5.14
C PRO A 69 -19.06 9.97 -6.14
N PRO A 70 -20.17 10.73 -6.27
CA PRO A 70 -20.25 11.88 -7.17
C PRO A 70 -19.15 12.89 -6.81
N LEU A 71 -18.28 13.17 -7.78
CA LEU A 71 -17.16 14.09 -7.59
C LEU A 71 -17.68 15.54 -7.46
N PRO A 72 -17.16 16.32 -6.50
CA PRO A 72 -17.52 17.73 -6.40
C PRO A 72 -17.06 18.49 -7.65
N THR A 73 -17.94 19.36 -8.18
CA THR A 73 -17.72 20.14 -9.42
C THR A 73 -16.44 20.99 -9.41
N LYS A 74 -15.90 21.28 -8.22
CA LYS A 74 -14.57 21.88 -8.04
C LYS A 74 -13.88 21.20 -6.86
N ALA A 75 -12.67 20.68 -7.09
CA ALA A 75 -11.83 20.21 -6.00
C ALA A 75 -11.53 21.40 -5.05
N PRO A 76 -11.65 21.25 -3.73
CA PRO A 76 -11.27 22.28 -2.77
C PRO A 76 -9.83 22.71 -3.04
N LYS A 77 -9.53 24.03 -2.97
CA LYS A 77 -8.18 24.59 -3.26
C LYS A 77 -7.02 23.88 -2.53
N MET A 78 -7.31 23.25 -1.39
CA MET A 78 -6.34 22.53 -0.56
C MET A 78 -6.11 21.08 -0.99
N ALA A 79 -7.03 20.47 -1.74
CA ALA A 79 -6.93 19.06 -2.14
C ALA A 79 -5.73 18.80 -3.06
N THR A 80 -5.26 19.81 -3.80
CA THR A 80 -4.05 19.71 -4.65
C THR A 80 -2.78 19.41 -3.84
N PHE A 81 -2.75 19.80 -2.56
CA PHE A 81 -1.65 19.54 -1.65
C PHE A 81 -1.81 18.23 -0.88
N VAL A 82 -2.88 17.48 -1.06
CA VAL A 82 -3.12 16.22 -0.36
C VAL A 82 -2.97 15.08 -1.35
N ASP A 83 -2.17 14.08 -0.99
CA ASP A 83 -2.17 12.82 -1.71
C ASP A 83 -3.39 12.01 -1.28
N THR A 84 -4.32 11.81 -2.22
CA THR A 84 -5.54 11.02 -2.02
C THR A 84 -5.41 9.61 -2.60
N LYS A 85 -4.19 9.18 -2.95
CA LYS A 85 -3.95 7.83 -3.45
C LYS A 85 -4.31 6.81 -2.37
N GLU A 86 -5.20 5.88 -2.72
CA GLU A 86 -5.51 4.75 -1.86
C GLU A 86 -4.30 3.85 -1.68
N MET A 87 -4.06 3.45 -0.43
CA MET A 87 -3.00 2.53 -0.06
C MET A 87 -3.62 1.20 0.33
N LEU A 88 -3.29 0.17 -0.43
CA LEU A 88 -3.85 -1.16 -0.28
C LEU A 88 -2.71 -2.13 -0.11
N ARG A 89 -2.85 -3.01 0.88
CA ARG A 89 -1.98 -4.16 1.04
C ARG A 89 -2.78 -5.33 1.53
N GLY A 90 -2.86 -6.36 0.71
CA GLY A 90 -3.84 -7.43 0.85
C GLY A 90 -3.20 -8.82 0.94
N PRO A 91 -4.04 -9.87 0.89
CA PRO A 91 -3.60 -11.25 0.75
C PRO A 91 -2.70 -11.49 -0.47
N GLU A 92 -2.85 -10.69 -1.52
CA GLU A 92 -2.01 -10.70 -2.73
C GLU A 92 -0.56 -10.26 -2.48
N ASP A 93 -0.31 -9.50 -1.41
CA ASP A 93 1.02 -9.03 -1.05
C ASP A 93 1.72 -10.03 -0.13
N SER A 94 2.68 -10.78 -0.68
CA SER A 94 3.46 -11.76 0.07
C SER A 94 4.05 -11.18 1.38
N PRO A 95 3.96 -11.88 2.52
CA PRO A 95 3.49 -13.27 2.70
C PRO A 95 1.96 -13.42 2.90
N GLY A 96 1.17 -12.38 2.65
CA GLY A 96 -0.27 -12.33 2.84
C GLY A 96 -0.70 -11.89 4.25
N TYR A 97 -1.94 -11.44 4.39
CA TYR A 97 -2.58 -11.07 5.67
C TYR A 97 -1.90 -9.92 6.43
N TRP A 98 -1.69 -8.80 5.73
CA TRP A 98 -1.20 -7.56 6.34
C TRP A 98 -2.29 -6.86 7.14
N VAL A 99 -1.96 -6.42 8.36
CA VAL A 99 -2.85 -5.61 9.20
C VAL A 99 -2.25 -4.23 9.39
N VAL A 100 -3.09 -3.20 9.29
CA VAL A 100 -2.69 -1.83 9.62
C VAL A 100 -2.53 -1.69 11.13
N THR A 101 -1.31 -1.36 11.57
CA THR A 101 -0.96 -1.22 12.99
C THR A 101 -0.53 0.19 13.38
N GLY A 102 -0.43 1.09 12.40
CA GLY A 102 -0.13 2.48 12.66
C GLY A 102 -0.14 3.29 11.37
N ALA A 103 -0.14 4.60 11.53
CA ALA A 103 0.03 5.53 10.43
C ALA A 103 0.70 6.82 10.91
N LYS A 104 1.29 7.57 9.99
CA LYS A 104 1.89 8.88 10.25
C LYS A 104 1.56 9.85 9.12
N LEU A 105 1.45 11.13 9.47
CA LEU A 105 1.36 12.22 8.50
C LEU A 105 2.77 12.57 8.02
N CYS A 106 2.96 12.71 6.71
CA CYS A 106 4.23 13.02 6.08
C CYS A 106 4.04 14.09 5.00
N VAL A 107 5.13 14.75 4.63
CA VAL A 107 5.17 15.60 3.44
C VAL A 107 6.14 14.94 2.45
N GLU A 108 5.63 14.50 1.31
CA GLU A 108 6.39 13.85 0.25
C GLU A 108 6.10 14.50 -1.09
N GLY A 109 7.15 14.88 -1.83
CA GLY A 109 6.99 15.53 -3.13
C GLY A 109 6.17 16.83 -3.09
N GLY A 110 6.21 17.55 -1.95
CA GLY A 110 5.42 18.78 -1.76
C GLY A 110 3.93 18.55 -1.46
N ARG A 111 3.50 17.30 -1.28
CA ARG A 111 2.14 16.92 -0.88
C ARG A 111 2.13 16.33 0.52
N ILE A 112 1.04 16.57 1.22
CA ILE A 112 0.68 15.96 2.49
C ILE A 112 0.17 14.55 2.19
N SER A 113 0.84 13.53 2.70
CA SER A 113 0.47 12.13 2.55
C SER A 113 0.37 11.44 3.91
N VAL A 114 -0.37 10.33 3.95
CA VAL A 114 -0.38 9.42 5.10
C VAL A 114 0.48 8.23 4.74
N LYS A 115 1.40 7.85 5.62
CA LYS A 115 2.12 6.57 5.52
C LYS A 115 1.57 5.58 6.52
N VAL A 116 1.32 4.37 6.05
CA VAL A 116 0.78 3.28 6.85
C VAL A 116 1.90 2.31 7.26
N LYS A 117 1.79 1.78 8.48
CA LYS A 117 2.62 0.69 8.98
C LYS A 117 1.81 -0.60 8.95
N TYR A 118 2.22 -1.51 8.08
CA TYR A 118 1.64 -2.84 7.97
C TYR A 118 2.42 -3.80 8.86
N SER A 119 1.71 -4.68 9.55
CA SER A 119 2.31 -5.72 10.36
C SER A 119 1.69 -7.08 10.08
N LEU A 120 2.52 -8.11 10.20
CA LEU A 120 2.10 -9.50 10.25
C LEU A 120 1.89 -9.89 11.70
N LEU A 121 0.71 -10.44 11.98
CA LEU A 121 0.37 -10.96 13.30
C LEU A 121 0.59 -12.49 13.32
N THR A 122 0.87 -13.03 14.49
CA THR A 122 0.81 -14.47 14.76
C THR A 122 -0.07 -14.72 15.95
N ILE A 123 -0.98 -15.66 15.79
CA ILE A 123 -1.84 -16.13 16.87
C ILE A 123 -1.00 -17.01 17.79
N MET A 124 -1.03 -16.68 19.07
CA MET A 124 -0.37 -17.42 20.15
C MET A 124 -1.34 -18.48 20.68
N SER A 125 -0.82 -19.69 20.95
CA SER A 125 -1.55 -20.67 21.74
C SER A 125 -1.58 -20.26 23.21
N GLU A 126 -2.52 -20.79 23.99
CA GLU A 126 -2.61 -20.55 25.44
C GLU A 126 -1.30 -20.93 26.16
N ASP A 127 -0.69 -22.05 25.77
CA ASP A 127 0.61 -22.48 26.30
C ASP A 127 1.72 -21.46 26.03
N SER A 128 1.71 -20.82 24.85
CA SER A 128 2.69 -19.80 24.49
C SER A 128 2.47 -18.48 25.25
N MET A 129 1.24 -18.21 25.71
CA MET A 129 0.93 -17.05 26.54
C MET A 129 1.33 -17.26 28.01
N MET A 130 1.26 -18.50 28.51
CA MET A 130 1.63 -18.86 29.89
C MET A 130 3.16 -18.89 30.13
N LEU A 131 3.95 -18.99 29.07
CA LEU A 131 5.42 -19.09 29.12
C LEU A 131 6.15 -17.74 28.95
N MET A 132 5.42 -16.61 28.95
CA MET A 132 5.99 -15.24 28.92
C MET A 132 5.92 -14.57 30.29
#